data_AF-A0A7J3FDI7-F1
#
_entry.id   AF-A0A7J3FDI7-F1
#
_cell.length_a   1.000
_cell.length_b   1.000
_cell.length_c   1.000
_cell.angle_alpha   90.00
_cell.angle_beta   90.00
_cell.angle_gamma   90.00
#
_symmetry.space_group_name_H-M   'P 1'
#
loop_
_entity.id
_entity.type
_entity.pdbx_description
1 polymer ?
#
loop_
_entity_poly.entity_id
_entity_poly.type
_entity_poly.pdbx_seq_one_letter_code
_entity_poly.pdbx_strand_id
1 'polypeptide(L)'
;MVSEEVIWRHALKNALLHGGRALPDAVLGKVLAERPELREKLKEVRRRVEEVVEMVNSLSVEEQRSRLAEVGEPELRKVERKELPELPGVSGPVVTRFAPNPNGPLHLGHVRAALLSYEYARRYGGKFILRFEDTNPQNALPEMYELIRQDLRWLGISWDEEHLQSDRLELYYSYAERLLGEGKAYVCTCPAESFREFRESGRPCPCRELPVEVQLERWRGMLGGEFKEEEAVMRVKTDLSHPNPAVREWPALRIVTSPHPRTGTRYRVWPLYNFAVSVDDHEMGVTHILRGKEHEVNEQCQRFLYMHLGWTYPVAVQYGRLMLEGVELSKTRIMAGVKEGSYTGVDDVRLATIASLRRRGYLPQALREALLEVGLTLVDARLSWESLASHNRKLLD
;
A
#
# COMPACT_ATOMS: atom_id res chain seq x y z
N MET A 1 -16.42 -23.72 34.26
CA MET A 1 -17.28 -24.63 33.47
C MET A 1 -17.59 -23.91 32.17
N VAL A 2 -17.47 -24.59 31.02
CA VAL A 2 -17.95 -24.04 29.74
C VAL A 2 -19.43 -23.68 29.97
N SER A 3 -19.81 -22.41 29.85
CA SER A 3 -21.22 -22.05 30.06
C SER A 3 -22.02 -22.64 28.92
N GLU A 4 -22.58 -23.81 29.15
CA GLU A 4 -23.42 -24.58 28.23
C GLU A 4 -24.50 -23.71 27.58
N GLU A 5 -24.99 -22.72 28.32
CA GLU A 5 -25.86 -21.66 27.85
C GLU A 5 -25.36 -20.96 26.57
N VAL A 6 -24.08 -20.60 26.46
CA VAL A 6 -23.50 -19.96 25.25
C VAL A 6 -23.57 -20.90 24.04
N ILE A 7 -23.31 -22.18 24.23
CA ILE A 7 -23.41 -23.18 23.15
C ILE A 7 -24.86 -23.32 22.70
N TRP A 8 -25.80 -23.39 23.65
CA TRP A 8 -27.23 -23.46 23.37
C TRP A 8 -27.74 -22.23 22.60
N ARG A 9 -27.35 -21.02 23.02
CA ARG A 9 -27.73 -19.78 22.32
C ARG A 9 -27.26 -19.78 20.86
N HIS A 10 -26.00 -20.14 20.61
CA HIS A 10 -25.46 -20.22 19.24
C HIS A 10 -26.06 -21.35 18.42
N ALA A 11 -26.29 -22.52 19.02
CA ALA A 11 -26.91 -23.66 18.35
C ALA A 11 -28.36 -23.38 17.96
N LEU A 12 -29.18 -22.87 18.87
CA LEU A 12 -30.58 -22.52 18.61
C LEU A 12 -30.69 -21.44 17.52
N LYS A 13 -29.87 -20.37 17.60
CA LYS A 13 -29.88 -19.33 16.56
C LYS A 13 -29.40 -19.85 15.21
N ASN A 14 -28.38 -20.71 15.18
CA ASN A 14 -27.91 -21.34 13.95
C ASN A 14 -28.99 -22.26 13.34
N ALA A 15 -29.67 -23.07 14.15
CA ALA A 15 -30.76 -23.93 13.68
C ALA A 15 -31.90 -23.12 13.04
N LEU A 16 -32.34 -22.04 13.67
CA LEU A 16 -33.41 -21.18 13.12
C LEU A 16 -33.03 -20.51 11.79
N LEU A 17 -31.75 -20.16 11.61
CA LEU A 17 -31.23 -19.62 10.35
C LEU A 17 -31.14 -20.69 9.24
N HIS A 18 -31.08 -21.96 9.60
CA HIS A 18 -30.90 -23.10 8.70
C HIS A 18 -32.10 -24.06 8.72
N GLY A 19 -33.32 -23.52 8.85
CA GLY A 19 -34.55 -24.30 8.68
C GLY A 19 -34.73 -25.42 9.72
N GLY A 20 -34.28 -25.19 10.95
CA GLY A 20 -34.39 -26.12 12.06
C GLY A 20 -33.16 -27.01 12.29
N ARG A 21 -32.07 -26.83 11.54
CA ARG A 21 -30.85 -27.66 11.66
C ARG A 21 -29.59 -26.82 11.90
N ALA A 22 -29.04 -26.90 13.10
CA ALA A 22 -27.74 -26.36 13.43
C ALA A 22 -26.59 -27.23 12.88
N LEU A 23 -25.49 -26.56 12.54
CA LEU A 23 -24.26 -27.15 12.02
C LEU A 23 -23.14 -27.06 13.08
N PRO A 24 -22.57 -28.20 13.52
CA PRO A 24 -21.59 -28.23 14.62
C PRO A 24 -20.39 -27.30 14.42
N ASP A 25 -19.75 -27.29 13.25
CA ASP A 25 -18.57 -26.46 13.00
C ASP A 25 -18.91 -24.95 12.98
N ALA A 26 -20.10 -24.58 12.48
CA ALA A 26 -20.55 -23.19 12.48
C ALA A 26 -20.81 -22.69 13.91
N VAL A 27 -21.46 -23.52 14.74
CA VAL A 27 -21.71 -23.23 16.16
C VAL A 27 -20.40 -23.15 16.94
N LEU A 28 -19.49 -24.10 16.74
CA LEU A 28 -18.17 -24.10 17.37
C LEU A 28 -17.39 -22.81 17.06
N GLY A 29 -17.38 -22.39 15.81
CA GLY A 29 -16.74 -21.14 15.39
C GLY A 29 -17.28 -19.91 16.11
N LYS A 30 -18.60 -19.83 16.31
CA LYS A 30 -19.26 -18.72 17.00
C LYS A 30 -19.02 -18.73 18.52
N VAL A 31 -19.07 -19.91 19.15
CA VAL A 31 -18.75 -20.09 20.58
C VAL A 31 -17.31 -19.65 20.88
N LEU A 32 -16.33 -20.05 20.05
CA LEU A 32 -14.94 -19.66 20.22
C LEU A 32 -14.67 -18.17 19.90
N ALA A 33 -15.53 -17.53 19.11
CA ALA A 33 -15.45 -16.10 18.83
C ALA A 33 -15.97 -15.26 20.02
N GLU A 34 -17.04 -15.72 20.69
CA GLU A 34 -17.57 -15.09 21.89
C GLU A 34 -16.67 -15.32 23.11
N ARG A 35 -16.11 -16.52 23.24
CA ARG A 35 -15.27 -16.94 24.37
C ARG A 35 -13.90 -17.47 23.91
N PRO A 36 -12.95 -16.60 23.50
CA PRO A 36 -11.64 -17.01 23.00
C PRO A 36 -10.82 -17.88 23.98
N GLU A 37 -11.02 -17.71 25.29
CA GLU A 37 -10.40 -18.49 26.36
C GLU A 37 -10.70 -20.00 26.26
N LEU A 38 -11.80 -20.38 25.59
CA LEU A 38 -12.19 -21.77 25.40
C LEU A 38 -11.30 -22.53 24.40
N ARG A 39 -10.44 -21.83 23.65
CA ARG A 39 -9.49 -22.46 22.70
C ARG A 39 -8.50 -23.40 23.38
N GLU A 40 -8.16 -23.16 24.65
CA GLU A 40 -7.29 -24.05 25.43
C GLU A 40 -7.92 -25.43 25.68
N LYS A 41 -9.25 -25.53 25.59
CA LYS A 41 -10.03 -26.75 25.82
C LYS A 41 -10.81 -27.20 24.58
N LEU A 42 -10.25 -26.94 23.39
CA LEU A 42 -10.94 -27.13 22.11
C LEU A 42 -11.61 -28.50 21.94
N LYS A 43 -10.95 -29.59 22.38
CA LYS A 43 -11.49 -30.95 22.27
C LYS A 43 -12.76 -31.14 23.11
N GLU A 44 -12.76 -30.62 24.34
CA GLU A 44 -13.89 -30.69 25.25
C GLU A 44 -15.07 -29.85 24.74
N VAL A 45 -14.76 -28.64 24.25
CA VAL A 45 -15.74 -27.70 23.70
C VAL A 45 -16.37 -28.25 22.43
N ARG A 46 -15.59 -28.85 21.52
CA ARG A 46 -16.10 -29.49 20.31
C ARG A 46 -17.09 -30.60 20.64
N ARG A 47 -16.73 -31.51 21.55
CA ARG A 47 -17.63 -32.59 21.99
C ARG A 47 -18.94 -32.02 22.54
N ARG A 48 -18.86 -30.99 23.38
CA ARG A 48 -20.06 -30.37 23.96
C ARG A 48 -20.92 -29.65 22.93
N VAL A 49 -20.31 -29.03 21.92
CA VAL A 49 -21.04 -28.41 20.80
C VAL A 49 -21.77 -29.47 19.98
N GLU A 50 -21.13 -30.60 19.69
CA GLU A 50 -21.76 -31.71 18.96
C GLU A 50 -22.98 -32.25 19.71
N GLU A 51 -22.86 -32.50 21.01
CA GLU A 51 -23.96 -32.94 21.88
C GLU A 51 -25.13 -31.93 21.88
N VAL A 52 -24.84 -30.63 22.03
CA VAL A 52 -25.88 -29.60 22.07
C VAL A 52 -26.55 -29.40 20.71
N VAL A 53 -25.79 -29.49 19.62
CA VAL A 53 -26.35 -29.39 18.26
C VAL A 53 -27.26 -30.56 17.96
N GLU A 54 -26.91 -31.78 18.39
CA GLU A 54 -27.78 -32.94 18.25
C GLU A 54 -29.10 -32.74 19.02
N MET A 55 -29.02 -32.26 20.26
CA MET A 55 -30.20 -31.92 21.06
C MET A 55 -31.07 -30.85 20.39
N VAL A 56 -30.47 -29.75 19.91
CA VAL A 56 -31.20 -28.68 19.22
C VAL A 56 -31.87 -29.18 17.94
N ASN A 57 -31.18 -30.02 17.17
CA ASN A 57 -31.71 -30.58 15.91
C ASN A 57 -32.84 -31.59 16.12
N SER A 58 -33.02 -32.09 17.35
CA SER A 58 -34.14 -32.96 17.73
C SER A 58 -35.41 -32.19 18.10
N LEU A 59 -35.31 -30.88 18.32
CA LEU A 59 -36.44 -30.00 18.64
C LEU A 59 -37.17 -29.55 17.37
N SER A 60 -38.48 -29.32 17.47
CA SER A 60 -39.25 -28.62 16.44
C SER A 60 -38.81 -27.15 16.34
N VAL A 61 -39.11 -26.51 15.20
CA VAL A 61 -38.77 -25.10 14.97
C VAL A 61 -39.47 -24.20 15.99
N GLU A 62 -40.71 -24.51 16.38
CA GLU A 62 -41.45 -23.82 17.42
C GLU A 62 -40.76 -23.94 18.79
N GLU A 63 -40.32 -25.14 19.17
CA GLU A 63 -39.58 -25.37 20.42
C GLU A 63 -38.22 -24.66 20.41
N GLN A 64 -37.51 -24.67 19.27
CA GLN A 64 -36.26 -23.94 19.12
C GLN A 64 -36.44 -22.42 19.34
N ARG A 65 -37.54 -21.85 18.82
CA ARG A 65 -37.89 -20.42 19.04
C ARG A 65 -38.21 -20.14 20.49
N SER A 66 -39.05 -20.97 21.13
CA SER A 66 -39.41 -20.80 22.55
C SER A 66 -38.17 -20.87 23.43
N ARG A 67 -37.30 -21.85 23.18
CA ARG A 67 -36.09 -22.05 23.98
C ARG A 67 -35.07 -20.94 23.77
N LEU A 68 -34.94 -20.41 22.56
CA LEU A 68 -34.09 -19.23 22.30
C LEU A 68 -34.62 -17.97 23.02
N ALA A 69 -35.94 -17.83 23.14
CA ALA A 69 -36.54 -16.73 23.90
C ALA A 69 -36.25 -16.85 25.42
N GLU A 70 -36.17 -18.07 25.95
CA GLU A 70 -35.83 -18.33 27.35
C GLU A 70 -34.34 -18.12 27.65
N VAL A 71 -33.44 -18.66 26.79
CA VAL A 71 -31.99 -18.55 27.01
C VAL A 71 -31.41 -17.21 26.57
N GLY A 72 -32.19 -16.39 25.86
CA GLY A 72 -31.76 -15.13 25.26
C GLY A 72 -30.99 -15.33 23.96
N GLU A 73 -31.05 -14.35 23.06
CA GLU A 73 -30.20 -14.39 21.87
C GLU A 73 -28.72 -14.34 22.26
N PRO A 74 -27.82 -15.05 21.55
CA PRO A 74 -26.39 -14.86 21.76
C PRO A 74 -26.06 -13.39 21.58
N GLU A 75 -25.23 -12.85 22.48
CA GLU A 75 -24.70 -11.51 22.29
C GLU A 75 -23.93 -11.53 20.97
N LEU A 76 -24.52 -10.92 19.94
CA LEU A 76 -23.74 -10.42 18.85
C LEU A 76 -22.78 -9.46 19.52
N ARG A 77 -21.51 -9.87 19.71
CA ARG A 77 -20.43 -8.89 19.64
C ARG A 77 -20.73 -8.14 18.35
N LYS A 78 -21.36 -6.97 18.48
CA LYS A 78 -21.21 -5.91 17.50
C LYS A 78 -19.70 -5.88 17.36
N VAL A 79 -19.21 -6.33 16.21
CA VAL A 79 -17.86 -5.96 15.81
C VAL A 79 -18.00 -4.45 15.78
N GLU A 80 -17.63 -3.80 16.90
CA GLU A 80 -17.46 -2.36 16.92
C GLU A 80 -16.66 -2.09 15.66
N ARG A 81 -17.23 -1.28 14.76
CA ARG A 81 -16.50 -0.85 13.57
C ARG A 81 -15.15 -0.43 14.11
N LYS A 82 -14.10 -1.18 13.78
CA LYS A 82 -12.75 -0.84 14.23
C LYS A 82 -12.47 0.50 13.59
N GLU A 83 -12.69 1.56 14.36
CA GLU A 83 -12.32 2.89 13.92
C GLU A 83 -10.82 2.86 13.68
N LEU A 84 -10.41 3.51 12.60
CA LEU A 84 -8.99 3.66 12.31
C LEU A 84 -8.32 4.28 13.56
N PRO A 85 -7.13 3.82 13.96
CA PRO A 85 -6.44 4.42 15.10
C PRO A 85 -6.09 5.88 14.80
N GLU A 86 -5.86 6.68 15.84
CA GLU A 86 -5.36 8.04 15.63
C GLU A 86 -3.95 8.04 15.03
N LEU A 87 -3.66 9.02 14.17
CA LEU A 87 -2.31 9.20 13.63
C LEU A 87 -1.40 9.83 14.70
N PRO A 88 -0.15 9.35 14.85
CA PRO A 88 0.81 10.00 15.72
C PRO A 88 1.27 11.33 15.12
N GLY A 89 1.65 12.30 15.97
CA GLY A 89 2.29 13.53 15.50
C GLY A 89 1.38 14.53 14.79
N VAL A 90 0.06 14.40 14.93
CA VAL A 90 -0.91 15.36 14.38
C VAL A 90 -0.89 16.65 15.18
N SER A 91 -0.59 17.77 14.52
CA SER A 91 -0.59 19.12 15.10
C SER A 91 -1.49 20.11 14.36
N GLY A 92 -2.23 19.65 13.35
CA GLY A 92 -3.08 20.47 12.48
C GLY A 92 -3.67 19.65 11.33
N PRO A 93 -4.16 20.31 10.26
CA PRO A 93 -4.69 19.64 9.09
C PRO A 93 -3.68 18.66 8.48
N VAL A 94 -4.08 17.41 8.28
CA VAL A 94 -3.21 16.36 7.76
C VAL A 94 -3.22 16.35 6.24
N VAL A 95 -2.05 16.59 5.65
CA VAL A 95 -1.81 16.40 4.21
C VAL A 95 -1.23 15.00 3.97
N THR A 96 -1.92 14.18 3.19
CA THR A 96 -1.49 12.86 2.72
C THR A 96 -1.48 12.80 1.19
N ARG A 97 -0.92 11.72 0.64
CA ARG A 97 -0.94 11.47 -0.81
C ARG A 97 -1.03 9.99 -1.15
N PHE A 98 -1.71 9.71 -2.25
CA PHE A 98 -1.59 8.45 -2.98
C PHE A 98 -0.73 8.68 -4.22
N ALA A 99 0.38 7.94 -4.32
CA ALA A 99 1.40 8.16 -5.34
C ALA A 99 1.61 6.93 -6.24
N PRO A 100 0.69 6.63 -7.17
CA PRO A 100 0.80 5.46 -8.04
C PRO A 100 1.76 5.69 -9.21
N ASN A 101 2.52 4.65 -9.56
CA ASN A 101 3.21 4.58 -10.86
C ASN A 101 2.19 4.24 -11.96
N PRO A 102 2.10 4.99 -13.08
CA PRO A 102 1.16 4.72 -14.16
C PRO A 102 1.66 3.63 -15.12
N ASN A 103 2.12 2.49 -14.60
CA ASN A 103 2.69 1.38 -15.37
C ASN A 103 1.80 0.11 -15.38
N GLY A 104 0.50 0.26 -15.14
CA GLY A 104 -0.48 -0.83 -15.05
C GLY A 104 -1.64 -0.52 -14.08
N PRO A 105 -2.62 -1.43 -13.94
CA PRO A 105 -3.86 -1.19 -13.22
C PRO A 105 -3.69 -1.14 -11.69
N LEU A 106 -4.66 -0.52 -11.01
CA LEU A 106 -4.79 -0.66 -9.56
C LEU A 106 -5.33 -2.03 -9.17
N HIS A 107 -4.96 -2.49 -7.99
CA HIS A 107 -5.46 -3.70 -7.34
C HIS A 107 -5.70 -3.40 -5.86
N LEU A 108 -6.29 -4.35 -5.10
CA LEU A 108 -6.67 -4.13 -3.70
C LEU A 108 -5.55 -3.58 -2.80
N GLY A 109 -4.31 -4.06 -2.98
CA GLY A 109 -3.15 -3.53 -2.24
C GLY A 109 -2.93 -2.02 -2.44
N HIS A 110 -3.08 -1.52 -3.66
CA HIS A 110 -2.98 -0.08 -3.95
C HIS A 110 -4.16 0.69 -3.34
N VAL A 111 -5.36 0.12 -3.42
CA VAL A 111 -6.56 0.76 -2.86
C VAL A 111 -6.45 0.90 -1.36
N ARG A 112 -5.85 -0.05 -0.65
CA ARG A 112 -5.59 0.11 0.79
C ARG A 112 -4.77 1.37 1.07
N ALA A 113 -3.70 1.58 0.33
CA ALA A 113 -2.86 2.77 0.47
C ALA A 113 -3.63 4.07 0.18
N ALA A 114 -4.37 4.08 -0.93
CA ALA A 114 -5.17 5.23 -1.35
C ALA A 114 -6.29 5.55 -0.35
N LEU A 115 -7.05 4.54 0.06
CA LEU A 115 -8.19 4.66 0.96
C LEU A 115 -7.75 5.12 2.35
N LEU A 116 -6.72 4.50 2.93
CA LEU A 116 -6.23 4.94 4.24
C LEU A 116 -5.76 6.40 4.20
N SER A 117 -4.98 6.77 3.18
CA SER A 117 -4.49 8.14 3.02
C SER A 117 -5.65 9.13 2.86
N TYR A 118 -6.66 8.78 2.06
CA TYR A 118 -7.87 9.58 1.87
C TYR A 118 -8.67 9.74 3.16
N GLU A 119 -8.99 8.64 3.86
CA GLU A 119 -9.80 8.67 5.09
C GLU A 119 -9.12 9.49 6.18
N TYR A 120 -7.79 9.40 6.33
CA TYR A 120 -7.09 10.22 7.32
C TYR A 120 -7.03 11.70 6.94
N ALA A 121 -6.81 12.03 5.67
CA ALA A 121 -6.88 13.43 5.24
C ALA A 121 -8.27 14.03 5.54
N ARG A 122 -9.35 13.30 5.26
CA ARG A 122 -10.72 13.75 5.56
C ARG A 122 -10.99 13.83 7.06
N ARG A 123 -10.58 12.82 7.84
CA ARG A 123 -10.76 12.79 9.30
C ARG A 123 -10.12 13.99 9.99
N TYR A 124 -8.94 14.39 9.55
CA TYR A 124 -8.19 15.50 10.14
C TYR A 124 -8.36 16.82 9.36
N GLY A 125 -9.40 16.93 8.51
CA GLY A 125 -9.74 18.18 7.82
C GLY A 125 -8.62 18.74 6.93
N GLY A 126 -7.75 17.89 6.40
CA GLY A 126 -6.63 18.27 5.55
C GLY A 126 -6.83 17.89 4.09
N LYS A 127 -5.72 17.67 3.38
CA LYS A 127 -5.69 17.46 1.92
C LYS A 127 -5.26 16.04 1.56
N PHE A 128 -5.89 15.49 0.53
CA PHE A 128 -5.48 14.25 -0.12
C PHE A 128 -5.00 14.53 -1.55
N ILE A 129 -3.73 14.23 -1.81
CA ILE A 129 -3.08 14.50 -3.09
C ILE A 129 -2.98 13.21 -3.92
N LEU A 130 -3.32 13.30 -5.21
CA LEU A 130 -3.00 12.27 -6.20
C LEU A 130 -1.71 12.67 -6.94
N ARG A 131 -0.66 11.86 -6.84
CA ARG A 131 0.61 12.12 -7.53
C ARG A 131 1.00 10.97 -8.44
N PHE A 132 1.01 11.17 -9.76
CA PHE A 132 1.52 10.16 -10.67
C PHE A 132 3.05 10.12 -10.64
N GLU A 133 3.61 8.98 -10.22
CA GLU A 133 5.05 8.75 -10.19
C GLU A 133 5.52 8.21 -11.54
N ASP A 134 5.69 9.10 -12.51
CA ASP A 134 6.02 8.80 -13.90
C ASP A 134 7.47 9.12 -14.27
N THR A 135 8.40 9.15 -13.30
CA THR A 135 9.81 9.49 -13.56
C THR A 135 10.60 8.40 -14.29
N ASN A 136 10.00 7.24 -14.56
CA ASN A 136 10.59 6.22 -15.43
C ASN A 136 9.91 6.23 -16.81
N PRO A 137 10.53 6.84 -17.84
CA PRO A 137 9.92 7.00 -19.15
C PRO A 137 9.60 5.69 -19.86
N GLN A 138 10.33 4.61 -19.56
CA GLN A 138 10.12 3.30 -20.19
C GLN A 138 8.88 2.56 -19.65
N ASN A 139 8.40 2.94 -18.47
CA ASN A 139 7.34 2.21 -17.77
C ASN A 139 6.00 2.95 -17.76
N ALA A 140 5.98 4.25 -18.05
CA ALA A 140 4.76 5.02 -18.06
C ALA A 140 3.85 4.58 -19.23
N LEU A 141 2.59 4.28 -18.93
CA LEU A 141 1.57 3.85 -19.89
C LEU A 141 0.46 4.90 -19.92
N PRO A 142 0.25 5.63 -21.03
CA PRO A 142 -0.75 6.70 -21.14
C PRO A 142 -2.16 6.30 -20.71
N GLU A 143 -2.58 5.08 -21.04
CA GLU A 143 -3.90 4.54 -20.71
C GLU A 143 -4.10 4.34 -19.19
N MET A 144 -3.01 4.18 -18.43
CA MET A 144 -3.09 3.89 -17.00
C MET A 144 -3.40 5.14 -16.18
N TYR A 145 -3.09 6.33 -16.68
CA TYR A 145 -3.44 7.58 -15.99
C TYR A 145 -4.95 7.70 -15.83
N GLU A 146 -5.71 7.53 -16.91
CA GLU A 146 -7.17 7.63 -16.83
C GLU A 146 -7.81 6.43 -16.14
N LEU A 147 -7.27 5.22 -16.34
CA LEU A 147 -7.76 4.05 -15.61
C LEU A 147 -7.62 4.21 -14.09
N ILE A 148 -6.48 4.72 -13.61
CA ILE A 148 -6.25 5.00 -12.19
C ILE A 148 -7.25 6.05 -11.69
N ARG A 149 -7.47 7.14 -12.42
CA ARG A 149 -8.47 8.16 -12.05
C ARG A 149 -9.88 7.58 -11.99
N GLN A 150 -10.26 6.77 -12.98
CA GLN A 150 -11.56 6.11 -13.04
C GLN A 150 -11.75 5.15 -11.84
N ASP A 151 -10.74 4.36 -11.53
CA ASP A 151 -10.78 3.40 -10.42
C ASP A 151 -10.91 4.11 -9.07
N LEU A 152 -10.17 5.20 -8.84
CA LEU A 152 -10.29 6.01 -7.63
C LEU A 152 -11.68 6.67 -7.52
N ARG A 153 -12.18 7.30 -8.60
CA ARG A 153 -13.53 7.90 -8.63
C ARG A 153 -14.60 6.85 -8.37
N TRP A 154 -14.48 5.66 -8.96
CA TRP A 154 -15.41 4.55 -8.77
C TRP A 154 -15.44 4.10 -7.30
N LEU A 155 -14.29 4.10 -6.62
CA LEU A 155 -14.18 3.83 -5.17
C LEU A 155 -14.71 5.00 -4.30
N GLY A 156 -15.16 6.10 -4.88
CA GLY A 156 -15.57 7.29 -4.15
C GLY A 156 -14.40 7.98 -3.44
N ILE A 157 -13.20 7.89 -4.02
CA ILE A 157 -11.99 8.57 -3.57
C ILE A 157 -11.76 9.76 -4.50
N SER A 158 -11.98 10.97 -3.98
CA SER A 158 -11.65 12.23 -4.65
C SER A 158 -10.34 12.78 -4.09
N TRP A 159 -9.60 13.53 -4.90
CA TRP A 159 -8.37 14.21 -4.51
C TRP A 159 -8.51 15.72 -4.63
N ASP A 160 -7.81 16.45 -3.77
CA ASP A 160 -7.85 17.91 -3.71
C ASP A 160 -6.83 18.54 -4.66
N GLU A 161 -5.72 17.82 -4.92
CA GLU A 161 -4.69 18.23 -5.87
C GLU A 161 -4.21 17.02 -6.69
N GLU A 162 -3.84 17.28 -7.94
CA GLU A 162 -3.26 16.28 -8.84
C GLU A 162 -1.92 16.79 -9.39
N HIS A 163 -0.89 15.96 -9.32
CA HIS A 163 0.44 16.29 -9.81
C HIS A 163 1.03 15.14 -10.65
N LEU A 164 1.81 15.48 -11.67
CA LEU A 164 2.59 14.53 -12.47
C LEU A 164 4.06 14.84 -12.28
N GLN A 165 4.86 13.85 -11.88
CA GLN A 165 6.29 14.09 -11.63
C GLN A 165 7.04 14.50 -12.90
N SER A 166 6.62 14.02 -14.07
CA SER A 166 7.20 14.42 -15.35
C SER A 166 7.01 15.91 -15.70
N ASP A 167 6.07 16.62 -15.06
CA ASP A 167 5.91 18.07 -15.19
C ASP A 167 6.85 18.87 -14.25
N ARG A 168 7.56 18.18 -13.35
CA ARG A 168 8.34 18.77 -12.25
C ARG A 168 9.85 18.60 -12.41
N LEU A 169 10.33 18.20 -13.59
CA LEU A 169 11.76 17.94 -13.85
C LEU A 169 12.65 19.15 -13.56
N GLU A 170 12.24 20.35 -13.95
CA GLU A 170 13.00 21.58 -13.68
C GLU A 170 13.15 21.85 -12.18
N LEU A 171 12.12 21.55 -11.39
CA LEU A 171 12.20 21.64 -9.93
C LEU A 171 13.23 20.65 -9.38
N TYR A 172 13.22 19.40 -9.85
CA TYR A 172 14.22 18.41 -9.45
C TYR A 172 15.65 18.82 -9.83
N TYR A 173 15.84 19.42 -11.01
CA TYR A 173 17.14 19.92 -11.45
C TYR A 173 17.64 21.08 -10.58
N SER A 174 16.77 22.02 -10.20
CA SER A 174 17.17 23.11 -9.29
C SER A 174 17.65 22.58 -7.93
N TYR A 175 16.99 21.54 -7.38
CA TYR A 175 17.44 20.88 -6.16
C TYR A 175 18.74 20.10 -6.37
N ALA A 176 18.90 19.46 -7.53
CA ALA A 176 20.13 18.76 -7.88
C ALA A 176 21.33 19.72 -7.92
N GLU A 177 21.18 20.85 -8.61
CA GLU A 177 22.20 21.90 -8.72
C GLU A 177 22.55 22.51 -7.37
N ARG A 178 21.55 22.76 -6.52
CA ARG A 178 21.77 23.24 -5.15
C ARG A 178 22.61 22.24 -4.34
N LEU A 179 22.25 20.96 -4.36
CA LEU A 179 22.97 19.92 -3.61
C LEU A 179 24.40 19.73 -4.11
N LEU A 180 24.62 19.81 -5.43
CA LEU A 180 25.95 19.76 -6.03
C LEU A 180 26.76 21.00 -5.63
N GLY A 181 26.17 22.19 -5.71
CA GLY A 181 26.78 23.46 -5.31
C GLY A 181 27.15 23.53 -3.84
N GLU A 182 26.34 22.93 -2.97
CA GLU A 182 26.60 22.82 -1.53
C GLU A 182 27.51 21.62 -1.16
N GLY A 183 28.00 20.86 -2.14
CA GLY A 183 28.89 19.71 -1.93
C GLY A 183 28.23 18.50 -1.24
N LYS A 184 26.89 18.45 -1.21
CA LYS A 184 26.05 17.41 -0.58
C LYS A 184 25.63 16.29 -1.55
N ALA A 185 25.92 16.46 -2.83
CA ALA A 185 25.80 15.46 -3.87
C ALA A 185 27.02 15.50 -4.80
N TYR A 186 27.16 14.51 -5.68
CA TYR A 186 28.22 14.46 -6.68
C TYR A 186 27.81 13.64 -7.91
N VAL A 187 28.46 13.89 -9.04
CA VAL A 187 28.29 13.10 -10.27
C VAL A 187 29.36 12.01 -10.33
N CYS A 188 28.89 10.76 -10.23
CA CYS A 188 29.70 9.57 -10.26
C CYS A 188 29.78 9.02 -11.69
N THR A 189 31.01 8.81 -12.17
CA THR A 189 31.32 8.17 -13.46
C THR A 189 32.03 6.83 -13.28
N CYS A 190 32.07 6.30 -12.06
CA CYS A 190 32.60 4.97 -11.80
C CYS A 190 31.69 3.91 -12.44
N PRO A 191 32.26 2.84 -13.04
CA PRO A 191 31.49 1.68 -13.44
C PRO A 191 30.67 1.12 -12.27
N ALA A 192 29.49 0.57 -12.56
CA ALA A 192 28.55 0.11 -11.54
C ALA A 192 29.15 -0.96 -10.61
N GLU A 193 29.97 -1.87 -11.16
CA GLU A 193 30.66 -2.90 -10.39
C GLU A 193 31.71 -2.29 -9.44
N SER A 194 32.56 -1.40 -9.94
CA SER A 194 33.55 -0.70 -9.09
C SER A 194 32.87 0.13 -8.01
N PHE A 195 31.75 0.78 -8.31
CA PHE A 195 30.98 1.52 -7.31
C PHE A 195 30.43 0.61 -6.21
N ARG A 196 29.98 -0.60 -6.57
CA ARG A 196 29.47 -1.58 -5.61
C ARG A 196 30.55 -1.94 -4.58
N GLU A 197 31.80 -2.12 -5.00
CA GLU A 197 32.92 -2.39 -4.10
C GLU A 197 33.18 -1.24 -3.12
N PHE A 198 33.18 0.01 -3.60
CA PHE A 198 33.31 1.20 -2.73
C PHE A 198 32.19 1.26 -1.69
N ARG A 199 30.94 1.06 -2.14
CA ARG A 199 29.75 1.06 -1.29
C ARG A 199 29.79 -0.04 -0.22
N GLU A 200 30.16 -1.27 -0.59
CA GLU A 200 30.23 -2.40 0.33
C GLU A 200 31.36 -2.25 1.34
N SER A 201 32.52 -1.78 0.89
CA SER A 201 33.68 -1.51 1.75
C SER A 201 33.57 -0.22 2.58
N GLY A 202 32.52 0.58 2.40
CA GLY A 202 32.33 1.84 3.13
C GLY A 202 33.39 2.90 2.80
N ARG A 203 33.97 2.83 1.59
CA ARG A 203 35.01 3.76 1.12
C ARG A 203 34.42 4.74 0.10
N PRO A 204 34.91 5.99 0.06
CA PRO A 204 34.50 6.93 -0.97
C PRO A 204 35.03 6.47 -2.33
N CYS A 205 34.21 6.58 -3.39
CA CYS A 205 34.74 6.46 -4.73
C CYS A 205 35.53 7.73 -5.12
N PRO A 206 36.45 7.67 -6.11
CA PRO A 206 37.27 8.82 -6.51
C PRO A 206 36.48 10.07 -6.94
N CYS A 207 35.21 9.92 -7.34
CA CYS A 207 34.37 11.03 -7.77
C CYS A 207 33.79 11.86 -6.60
N ARG A 208 33.77 11.32 -5.38
CA ARG A 208 33.05 11.90 -4.23
C ARG A 208 33.62 13.25 -3.77
N GLU A 209 34.95 13.36 -3.81
CA GLU A 209 35.70 14.54 -3.33
C GLU A 209 36.16 15.47 -4.45
N LEU A 210 35.66 15.29 -5.68
CA LEU A 210 35.97 16.24 -6.75
C LEU A 210 35.39 17.63 -6.42
N PRO A 211 36.10 18.72 -6.80
CA PRO A 211 35.64 20.09 -6.58
C PRO A 211 34.25 20.36 -7.15
N VAL A 212 33.51 21.29 -6.52
CA VAL A 212 32.14 21.65 -6.90
C VAL A 212 32.04 22.06 -8.37
N GLU A 213 33.04 22.77 -8.88
CA GLU A 213 33.12 23.23 -10.28
C GLU A 213 33.09 22.04 -11.24
N VAL A 214 33.84 20.98 -10.92
CA VAL A 214 33.89 19.72 -11.69
C VAL A 214 32.55 18.97 -11.60
N GLN A 215 31.90 18.98 -10.43
CA GLN A 215 30.59 18.35 -10.27
C GLN A 215 29.52 19.04 -11.12
N LEU A 216 29.51 20.37 -11.12
CA LEU A 216 28.57 21.18 -11.91
C LEU A 216 28.86 21.07 -13.42
N GLU A 217 30.13 20.97 -13.82
CA GLU A 217 30.51 20.66 -15.19
C GLU A 217 29.97 19.29 -15.63
N ARG A 218 30.23 18.24 -14.84
CA ARG A 218 29.68 16.90 -15.12
C ARG A 218 28.16 16.88 -15.15
N TRP A 219 27.51 17.61 -14.26
CA TRP A 219 26.06 17.76 -14.25
C TRP A 219 25.54 18.37 -15.56
N ARG A 220 26.16 19.47 -16.01
CA ARG A 220 25.87 20.05 -17.34
C ARG A 220 26.12 19.06 -18.45
N GLY A 221 27.18 18.25 -18.39
CA GLY A 221 27.44 17.19 -19.35
C GLY A 221 26.37 16.09 -19.36
N MET A 222 25.80 15.72 -18.20
CA MET A 222 24.67 14.78 -18.12
C MET A 222 23.43 15.33 -18.83
N LEU A 223 23.13 16.62 -18.63
CA LEU A 223 22.01 17.32 -19.26
C LEU A 223 22.24 17.57 -20.77
N GLY A 224 23.46 17.99 -21.14
CA GLY A 224 23.88 18.35 -22.49
C GLY A 224 24.20 17.16 -23.38
N GLY A 225 24.35 15.98 -22.79
CA GLY A 225 24.46 14.73 -23.52
C GLY A 225 25.85 14.21 -23.83
N GLU A 226 26.83 14.68 -23.08
CA GLU A 226 28.22 14.21 -23.13
C GLU A 226 28.35 12.78 -22.60
N PHE A 227 27.46 12.36 -21.70
CA PHE A 227 27.40 11.01 -21.15
C PHE A 227 26.24 10.19 -21.73
N LYS A 228 26.48 8.91 -21.99
CA LYS A 228 25.47 7.91 -22.33
C LYS A 228 24.77 7.38 -21.07
N GLU A 229 23.75 6.55 -21.26
CA GLU A 229 23.15 5.80 -20.16
C GLU A 229 24.22 5.02 -19.39
N GLU A 230 24.10 4.95 -18.07
CA GLU A 230 25.02 4.27 -17.15
C GLU A 230 26.44 4.86 -17.02
N GLU A 231 26.87 5.75 -17.92
CA GLU A 231 28.19 6.41 -17.85
C GLU A 231 28.28 7.46 -16.74
N ALA A 232 27.15 8.06 -16.35
CA ALA A 232 27.08 9.03 -15.27
C ALA A 232 25.78 8.93 -14.47
N VAL A 233 25.90 9.09 -13.16
CA VAL A 233 24.78 9.11 -12.21
C VAL A 233 25.06 10.12 -11.11
N MET A 234 24.08 10.96 -10.77
CA MET A 234 24.18 11.82 -9.59
C MET A 234 23.86 10.99 -8.35
N ARG A 235 24.65 11.15 -7.29
CA ARG A 235 24.48 10.46 -6.00
C ARG A 235 24.40 11.47 -4.87
N VAL A 236 23.57 11.17 -3.87
CA VAL A 236 23.50 11.97 -2.63
C VAL A 236 24.57 11.48 -1.67
N LYS A 237 25.34 12.41 -1.10
CA LYS A 237 26.34 12.08 -0.09
C LYS A 237 25.65 11.61 1.18
N THR A 238 26.12 10.51 1.74
CA THR A 238 25.54 9.94 2.95
C THR A 238 26.66 9.52 3.90
N ASP A 239 26.29 8.90 5.02
CA ASP A 239 27.24 8.23 5.88
C ASP A 239 27.74 6.93 5.22
N LEU A 240 29.02 6.92 4.83
CA LEU A 240 29.69 5.76 4.25
C LEU A 240 29.79 4.58 5.24
N SER A 241 29.71 4.84 6.54
CA SER A 241 29.73 3.84 7.59
C SER A 241 28.35 3.29 7.95
N HIS A 242 27.28 3.80 7.32
CA HIS A 242 25.90 3.39 7.59
C HIS A 242 25.76 1.85 7.52
N PRO A 243 25.12 1.17 8.49
CA PRO A 243 25.13 -0.29 8.56
C PRO A 243 24.45 -0.95 7.35
N ASN A 244 23.46 -0.29 6.76
CA ASN A 244 22.81 -0.76 5.53
C ASN A 244 23.48 -0.17 4.27
N PRO A 245 24.12 -1.01 3.41
CA PRO A 245 24.77 -0.55 2.19
C PRO A 245 23.82 0.09 1.18
N ALA A 246 22.52 -0.23 1.20
CA ALA A 246 21.55 0.38 0.28
C ALA A 246 21.34 1.88 0.52
N VAL A 247 21.67 2.36 1.73
CA VAL A 247 21.61 3.78 2.12
C VAL A 247 22.90 4.52 1.79
N ARG A 248 24.00 3.80 1.56
CA ARG A 248 25.29 4.42 1.24
C ARG A 248 25.30 4.94 -0.19
N GLU A 249 25.42 6.24 -0.33
CA GLU A 249 25.73 6.96 -1.57
C GLU A 249 24.77 6.57 -2.70
N TRP A 250 23.47 6.54 -2.37
CA TRP A 250 22.42 6.07 -3.24
C TRP A 250 22.25 6.98 -4.48
N PRO A 251 21.90 6.40 -5.64
CA PRO A 251 21.73 7.16 -6.88
C PRO A 251 20.46 7.99 -6.83
N ALA A 252 20.57 9.26 -7.20
CA ALA A 252 19.51 10.25 -7.13
C ALA A 252 18.92 10.59 -8.51
N LEU A 253 19.76 10.80 -9.52
CA LEU A 253 19.33 11.06 -10.90
C LEU A 253 20.20 10.27 -11.88
N ARG A 254 19.58 9.68 -12.91
CA ARG A 254 20.25 8.84 -13.92
C ARG A 254 19.91 9.30 -15.32
N ILE A 255 20.74 8.92 -16.29
CA ILE A 255 20.46 9.16 -17.71
C ILE A 255 19.54 8.07 -18.24
N VAL A 256 18.48 8.48 -18.94
CA VAL A 256 17.56 7.64 -19.71
C VAL A 256 17.21 8.39 -21.00
N THR A 257 17.56 7.83 -22.15
CA THR A 257 17.36 8.45 -23.47
C THR A 257 16.07 8.00 -24.15
N SER A 258 15.39 6.99 -23.58
CA SER A 258 14.08 6.56 -24.04
C SER A 258 13.05 7.70 -23.93
N PRO A 259 12.19 7.92 -24.94
CA PRO A 259 11.20 8.99 -24.91
C PRO A 259 10.16 8.73 -23.81
N HIS A 260 9.78 9.78 -23.08
CA HIS A 260 8.66 9.72 -22.15
C HIS A 260 7.34 9.91 -22.90
N PRO A 261 6.26 9.17 -22.58
CA PRO A 261 4.99 9.29 -23.29
C PRO A 261 4.36 10.69 -23.26
N ARG A 262 4.66 11.50 -22.23
CA ARG A 262 4.15 12.88 -22.10
C ARG A 262 5.14 13.96 -22.54
N THR A 263 6.42 13.79 -22.26
CA THR A 263 7.43 14.85 -22.44
C THR A 263 8.34 14.58 -23.63
N GLY A 264 8.12 13.49 -24.36
CA GLY A 264 8.93 13.07 -25.49
C GLY A 264 10.40 12.94 -25.09
N THR A 265 11.28 13.54 -25.88
CA THR A 265 12.74 13.56 -25.69
C THR A 265 13.24 14.83 -24.99
N ARG A 266 12.35 15.65 -24.41
CA ARG A 266 12.72 16.92 -23.76
C ARG A 266 13.73 16.72 -22.62
N TYR A 267 13.60 15.61 -21.90
CA TYR A 267 14.44 15.30 -20.74
C TYR A 267 15.17 13.98 -20.96
N ARG A 268 16.43 13.97 -20.55
CA ARG A 268 17.29 12.78 -20.56
C ARG A 268 17.82 12.38 -19.19
N VAL A 269 17.76 13.27 -18.19
CA VAL A 269 18.21 12.99 -16.83
C VAL A 269 16.98 12.87 -15.95
N TRP A 270 16.73 11.69 -15.41
CA TRP A 270 15.50 11.36 -14.69
C TRP A 270 15.80 11.08 -13.22
N PRO A 271 15.03 11.66 -12.28
CA PRO A 271 15.20 11.37 -10.87
C PRO A 271 14.70 9.98 -10.52
N LEU A 272 15.44 9.34 -9.63
CA LEU A 272 15.06 8.09 -9.01
C LEU A 272 14.13 8.34 -7.83
N TYR A 273 13.39 7.28 -7.46
CA TYR A 273 12.30 7.30 -6.49
C TYR A 273 12.59 8.12 -5.23
N ASN A 274 13.71 7.85 -4.54
CA ASN A 274 14.04 8.52 -3.27
C ASN A 274 14.27 10.02 -3.43
N PHE A 275 14.80 10.47 -4.57
CA PHE A 275 14.99 11.90 -4.84
C PHE A 275 13.64 12.58 -5.15
N ALA A 276 12.91 12.06 -6.15
CA ALA A 276 11.68 12.66 -6.62
C ALA A 276 10.61 12.74 -5.51
N VAL A 277 10.38 11.63 -4.81
CA VAL A 277 9.39 11.57 -3.71
C VAL A 277 9.75 12.48 -2.56
N SER A 278 11.03 12.62 -2.22
CA SER A 278 11.44 13.50 -1.12
C SER A 278 11.15 14.96 -1.44
N VAL A 279 11.54 15.40 -2.63
CA VAL A 279 11.30 16.76 -3.11
C VAL A 279 9.80 17.02 -3.17
N ASP A 280 9.03 16.11 -3.75
CA ASP A 280 7.58 16.31 -3.88
C ASP A 280 6.84 16.27 -2.56
N ASP A 281 7.16 15.34 -1.65
CA ASP A 281 6.51 15.29 -0.34
C ASP A 281 6.79 16.60 0.44
N HIS A 282 7.98 17.19 0.32
CA HIS A 282 8.28 18.49 0.92
C HIS A 282 7.50 19.64 0.26
N GLU A 283 7.61 19.77 -1.07
CA GLU A 283 7.00 20.86 -1.85
C GLU A 283 5.48 20.86 -1.80
N MET A 284 4.88 19.67 -1.69
CA MET A 284 3.43 19.50 -1.55
C MET A 284 2.94 19.62 -0.10
N GLY A 285 3.84 19.87 0.85
CA GLY A 285 3.51 20.01 2.26
C GLY A 285 2.95 18.73 2.88
N VAL A 286 3.37 17.56 2.40
CA VAL A 286 2.92 16.26 2.95
C VAL A 286 3.35 16.19 4.41
N THR A 287 2.39 15.94 5.28
CA THR A 287 2.62 15.85 6.74
C THR A 287 2.74 14.42 7.21
N HIS A 288 2.01 13.50 6.57
CA HIS A 288 1.93 12.09 6.94
C HIS A 288 2.05 11.21 5.71
N ILE A 289 3.00 10.29 5.75
CA ILE A 289 3.24 9.31 4.68
C ILE A 289 2.71 7.95 5.16
N LEU A 290 1.60 7.51 4.58
CA LEU A 290 1.11 6.14 4.77
C LEU A 290 1.78 5.22 3.75
N ARG A 291 2.50 4.21 4.22
CA ARG A 291 3.28 3.30 3.36
C ARG A 291 3.41 1.89 3.94
N GLY A 292 3.77 0.95 3.07
CA GLY A 292 4.15 -0.40 3.51
C GLY A 292 5.47 -0.41 4.29
N LYS A 293 5.63 -1.33 5.26
CA LYS A 293 6.85 -1.50 6.07
C LYS A 293 8.11 -1.81 5.25
N GLU A 294 7.95 -2.38 4.06
CA GLU A 294 9.04 -2.68 3.12
C GLU A 294 9.83 -1.45 2.67
N HIS A 295 9.29 -0.26 2.91
CA HIS A 295 9.91 0.99 2.51
C HIS A 295 10.79 1.64 3.60
N GLU A 296 11.08 0.96 4.71
CA GLU A 296 11.94 1.46 5.78
C GLU A 296 13.31 1.96 5.26
N VAL A 297 13.95 1.20 4.36
CA VAL A 297 15.23 1.59 3.76
C VAL A 297 15.09 2.87 2.91
N ASN A 298 13.96 3.04 2.24
CA ASN A 298 13.71 4.26 1.45
C ASN A 298 13.58 5.47 2.37
N GLU A 299 12.90 5.34 3.51
CA GLU A 299 12.84 6.42 4.51
C GLU A 299 14.26 6.81 4.99
N GLN A 300 15.12 5.84 5.28
CA GLN A 300 16.52 6.11 5.66
C GLN A 300 17.26 6.92 4.58
N CYS A 301 17.11 6.53 3.30
CA CYS A 301 17.68 7.28 2.18
C CYS A 301 17.11 8.70 2.09
N GLN A 302 15.79 8.84 2.17
CA GLN A 302 15.06 10.10 2.04
C GLN A 302 15.45 11.08 3.17
N ARG A 303 15.67 10.58 4.40
CA ARG A 303 16.10 11.40 5.55
C ARG A 303 17.44 12.10 5.34
N PHE A 304 18.40 11.49 4.63
CA PHE A 304 19.65 12.18 4.27
C PHE A 304 19.39 13.39 3.38
N LEU A 305 18.50 13.26 2.40
CA LEU A 305 18.14 14.36 1.51
C LEU A 305 17.43 15.50 2.27
N TYR A 306 16.50 15.16 3.17
CA TYR A 306 15.84 16.15 4.04
C TYR A 306 16.84 16.87 4.94
N MET A 307 17.75 16.13 5.59
CA MET A 307 18.81 16.72 6.41
C MET A 307 19.67 17.70 5.61
N HIS A 308 20.07 17.31 4.41
CA HIS A 308 20.87 18.15 3.52
C HIS A 308 20.16 19.44 3.13
N LEU A 309 18.85 19.40 2.92
CA LEU A 309 18.06 20.56 2.50
C LEU A 309 17.48 21.38 3.66
N GLY A 310 17.71 20.94 4.91
CA GLY A 310 17.21 21.61 6.11
C GLY A 310 15.71 21.42 6.33
N TRP A 311 15.16 20.29 5.87
CA TRP A 311 13.74 20.00 5.92
C TRP A 311 13.37 19.07 7.08
N THR A 312 12.12 19.18 7.52
CA THR A 312 11.53 18.22 8.48
C THR A 312 10.86 17.08 7.70
N TYR A 313 11.26 15.85 8.00
CA TYR A 313 10.70 14.68 7.33
C TYR A 313 9.25 14.41 7.81
N PRO A 314 8.30 14.09 6.93
CA PRO A 314 6.91 13.82 7.31
C PRO A 314 6.80 12.61 8.24
N VAL A 315 5.72 12.54 9.02
CA VAL A 315 5.48 11.38 9.90
C VAL A 315 5.17 10.15 9.02
N ALA A 316 6.05 9.16 9.05
CA ALA A 316 5.83 7.90 8.34
C ALA A 316 4.99 6.94 9.19
N VAL A 317 3.85 6.52 8.65
CA VAL A 317 2.95 5.55 9.28
C VAL A 317 2.96 4.29 8.45
N GLN A 318 3.55 3.24 9.02
CA GLN A 318 3.78 1.98 8.33
C GLN A 318 2.65 0.98 8.55
N TYR A 319 2.37 0.16 7.55
CA TYR A 319 1.46 -0.97 7.65
C TYR A 319 2.00 -2.22 6.93
N GLY A 320 1.54 -3.39 7.33
CA GLY A 320 1.87 -4.67 6.71
C GLY A 320 1.18 -4.84 5.36
N ARG A 321 1.76 -5.70 4.50
CA ARG A 321 1.28 -5.92 3.14
C ARG A 321 -0.11 -6.54 3.14
N LEU A 322 -0.92 -6.19 2.14
CA LEU A 322 -2.19 -6.87 1.87
C LEU A 322 -1.98 -8.02 0.88
N MET A 323 -2.49 -9.19 1.22
CA MET A 323 -2.55 -10.37 0.36
C MET A 323 -4.00 -10.78 0.14
N LEU A 324 -4.30 -11.29 -1.05
CA LEU A 324 -5.57 -11.93 -1.37
C LEU A 324 -5.33 -13.41 -1.66
N GLU A 325 -6.08 -14.29 -1.00
CA GLU A 325 -5.89 -15.74 -1.13
C GLU A 325 -6.10 -16.24 -2.55
N GLY A 326 -5.12 -17.00 -3.07
CA GLY A 326 -5.19 -17.61 -4.39
C GLY A 326 -5.07 -16.63 -5.56
N VAL A 327 -4.65 -15.39 -5.33
CA VAL A 327 -4.58 -14.36 -6.38
C VAL A 327 -3.23 -13.68 -6.40
N GLU A 328 -2.68 -13.54 -7.61
CA GLU A 328 -1.48 -12.74 -7.86
C GLU A 328 -1.84 -11.25 -7.87
N LEU A 329 -1.21 -10.47 -7.00
CA LEU A 329 -1.34 -9.01 -6.95
C LEU A 329 -0.14 -8.29 -7.57
N SER A 330 0.90 -9.00 -8.00
CA SER A 330 2.06 -8.37 -8.66
C SER A 330 1.65 -7.73 -9.98
N LYS A 331 1.76 -6.40 -10.02
CA LYS A 331 1.51 -5.57 -11.21
C LYS A 331 2.30 -6.05 -12.43
N THR A 332 3.58 -6.35 -12.25
CA THR A 332 4.46 -6.86 -13.31
C THR A 332 3.94 -8.17 -13.89
N ARG A 333 3.50 -9.10 -13.03
CA ARG A 333 2.97 -10.39 -13.47
C ARG A 333 1.61 -10.26 -14.15
N ILE A 334 0.75 -9.37 -13.65
CA ILE A 334 -0.54 -9.06 -14.28
C ILE A 334 -0.32 -8.51 -15.69
N MET A 335 0.54 -7.51 -15.86
CA MET A 335 0.83 -6.91 -17.17
C MET A 335 1.50 -7.90 -18.11
N ALA A 336 2.41 -8.76 -17.62
CA ALA A 336 3.00 -9.83 -18.42
C ALA A 336 1.93 -10.82 -18.92
N GLY A 337 1.03 -11.28 -18.06
CA GLY A 337 -0.05 -12.19 -18.44
C GLY A 337 -1.05 -11.58 -19.43
N VAL A 338 -1.31 -10.27 -19.35
CA VAL A 338 -2.11 -9.55 -20.36
C VAL A 338 -1.37 -9.51 -21.69
N LYS A 339 -0.08 -9.16 -21.68
CA LYS A 339 0.75 -9.10 -22.90
C LYS A 339 0.90 -10.46 -23.59
N GLU A 340 0.99 -11.53 -22.82
CA GLU A 340 1.09 -12.92 -23.29
C GLU A 340 -0.28 -13.52 -23.70
N GLY A 341 -1.38 -12.80 -23.51
CA GLY A 341 -2.74 -13.27 -23.83
C GLY A 341 -3.32 -14.28 -22.83
N SER A 342 -2.66 -14.51 -21.70
CA SER A 342 -3.20 -15.35 -20.61
C SER A 342 -4.43 -14.71 -19.95
N TYR A 343 -4.51 -13.38 -19.97
CA TYR A 343 -5.66 -12.58 -19.56
C TYR A 343 -6.23 -11.80 -20.74
N THR A 344 -7.57 -11.67 -20.78
CA THR A 344 -8.28 -10.92 -21.83
C THR A 344 -8.02 -9.41 -21.76
N GLY A 345 -7.57 -8.91 -20.60
CA GLY A 345 -7.28 -7.51 -20.34
C GLY A 345 -6.99 -7.29 -18.86
N VAL A 346 -6.75 -6.02 -18.49
CA VAL A 346 -6.56 -5.64 -17.08
C VAL A 346 -7.83 -5.77 -16.25
N ASP A 347 -8.99 -5.92 -16.89
CA ASP A 347 -10.32 -6.11 -16.30
C ASP A 347 -10.78 -7.59 -16.32
N ASP A 348 -9.91 -8.53 -16.70
CA ASP A 348 -10.22 -9.97 -16.71
C ASP A 348 -10.70 -10.43 -15.33
N VAL A 349 -11.84 -11.13 -15.27
CA VAL A 349 -12.53 -11.52 -14.02
C VAL A 349 -11.72 -12.45 -13.11
N ARG A 350 -10.63 -13.05 -13.63
CA ARG A 350 -9.70 -13.89 -12.85
C ARG A 350 -8.70 -13.05 -12.03
N LEU A 351 -8.54 -11.76 -12.37
CA LEU A 351 -7.68 -10.83 -11.66
C LEU A 351 -8.37 -10.24 -10.42
N ALA A 352 -7.57 -9.56 -9.58
CA ALA A 352 -8.07 -8.71 -8.49
C ALA A 352 -7.67 -7.24 -8.68
N THR A 353 -7.65 -6.80 -9.94
CA THR A 353 -7.60 -5.38 -10.29
C THR A 353 -8.93 -4.71 -9.97
N ILE A 354 -8.94 -3.39 -9.83
CA ILE A 354 -10.18 -2.66 -9.54
C ILE A 354 -11.14 -2.70 -10.73
N ALA A 355 -10.61 -2.59 -11.95
CA ALA A 355 -11.39 -2.82 -13.16
C ALA A 355 -12.06 -4.21 -13.19
N SER A 356 -11.33 -5.27 -12.79
CA SER A 356 -11.87 -6.63 -12.72
C SER A 356 -12.95 -6.78 -11.65
N LEU A 357 -12.71 -6.28 -10.44
CA LEU A 357 -13.69 -6.33 -9.34
C LEU A 357 -14.97 -5.56 -9.70
N ARG A 358 -14.84 -4.40 -10.34
CA ARG A 358 -15.96 -3.63 -10.89
C ARG A 358 -16.73 -4.43 -11.94
N ARG A 359 -16.04 -5.08 -12.89
CA ARG A 359 -16.66 -5.94 -13.91
C ARG A 359 -17.36 -7.15 -13.33
N ARG A 360 -16.88 -7.68 -12.20
CA ARG A 360 -17.50 -8.79 -11.45
C ARG A 360 -18.74 -8.38 -10.65
N GLY A 361 -19.07 -7.09 -10.59
CA GLY A 361 -20.25 -6.60 -9.85
C GLY A 361 -20.01 -6.39 -8.35
N TYR A 362 -18.75 -6.27 -7.92
CA TYR A 362 -18.48 -5.78 -6.56
C TYR A 362 -18.88 -4.32 -6.45
N LEU A 363 -19.50 -3.93 -5.34
CA LEU A 363 -19.79 -2.55 -5.00
C LEU A 363 -18.54 -1.89 -4.42
N PRO A 364 -18.28 -0.60 -4.73
CA PRO A 364 -17.12 0.11 -4.20
C PRO A 364 -17.14 0.19 -2.67
N GLN A 365 -18.33 0.34 -2.07
CA GLN A 365 -18.50 0.37 -0.62
C GLN A 365 -18.07 -0.96 0.04
N ALA A 366 -18.36 -2.10 -0.58
CA ALA A 366 -17.94 -3.41 -0.06
C ALA A 366 -16.41 -3.50 0.06
N LEU A 367 -15.70 -3.01 -0.95
CA LEU A 367 -14.23 -3.00 -0.95
C LEU A 367 -13.68 -2.03 0.09
N ARG A 368 -14.29 -0.85 0.25
CA ARG A 368 -13.89 0.11 1.28
C ARG A 368 -14.04 -0.46 2.68
N GLU A 369 -15.20 -1.02 2.99
CA GLU A 369 -15.49 -1.59 4.30
C GLU A 369 -14.53 -2.73 4.63
N ALA A 370 -14.32 -3.66 3.68
CA ALA A 370 -13.39 -4.77 3.86
C ALA A 370 -11.94 -4.29 4.10
N LEU A 371 -11.49 -3.25 3.40
CA LEU A 371 -10.13 -2.72 3.56
C LEU A 371 -9.96 -1.88 4.83
N LEU A 372 -11.00 -1.20 5.29
CA LEU A 372 -10.98 -0.45 6.55
C LEU A 372 -11.02 -1.39 7.77
N GLU A 373 -11.74 -2.51 7.69
CA GLU A 373 -11.77 -3.52 8.75
C GLU A 373 -10.38 -4.14 9.00
N VAL A 374 -9.55 -4.26 7.95
CA VAL A 374 -8.14 -4.68 8.07
C VAL A 374 -7.34 -3.69 8.93
N GLY A 375 -7.64 -2.40 8.84
CA GLY A 375 -7.03 -1.34 9.66
C GLY A 375 -5.54 -1.07 9.41
N LEU A 376 -4.93 -0.31 10.33
CA LEU A 376 -3.49 -0.08 10.39
C LEU A 376 -2.85 -1.08 11.36
N THR A 377 -2.12 -2.05 10.83
CA THR A 377 -1.28 -2.98 11.59
C THR A 377 -0.01 -3.25 10.81
N LEU A 378 1.11 -3.47 11.51
CA LEU A 378 2.40 -3.87 10.93
C LEU A 378 2.40 -5.33 10.46
N VAL A 379 1.44 -6.12 10.95
CA VAL A 379 1.25 -7.52 10.54
C VAL A 379 0.65 -7.55 9.15
N ASP A 380 1.16 -8.45 8.30
CA ASP A 380 0.62 -8.62 6.95
C ASP A 380 -0.82 -9.13 7.04
N ALA A 381 -1.70 -8.52 6.26
CA ALA A 381 -3.11 -8.81 6.26
C ALA A 381 -3.46 -9.73 5.10
N ARG A 382 -4.30 -10.72 5.38
CA ARG A 382 -4.77 -11.71 4.40
C ARG A 382 -6.28 -11.59 4.29
N LEU A 383 -6.75 -11.21 3.11
CA LEU A 383 -8.17 -11.22 2.76
C LEU A 383 -8.47 -12.47 1.93
N SER A 384 -9.65 -13.05 2.15
CA SER A 384 -10.19 -14.13 1.31
C SER A 384 -11.27 -13.59 0.38
N TRP A 385 -11.52 -14.31 -0.73
CA TRP A 385 -12.65 -14.02 -1.60
C TRP A 385 -13.99 -14.10 -0.88
N GLU A 386 -14.13 -15.03 0.07
CA GLU A 386 -15.35 -15.19 0.87
C GLU A 386 -15.62 -13.95 1.72
N SER A 387 -14.58 -13.37 2.34
CA SER A 387 -14.71 -12.14 3.12
C SER A 387 -15.15 -10.96 2.26
N LEU A 388 -14.52 -10.77 1.09
CA LEU A 388 -14.92 -9.72 0.15
C LEU A 388 -16.36 -9.93 -0.36
N ALA A 389 -16.71 -11.16 -0.74
CA ALA A 389 -18.05 -11.48 -1.22
C ALA A 389 -19.11 -11.32 -0.12
N SER A 390 -18.77 -11.60 1.14
CA SER A 390 -19.64 -11.37 2.29
C SER A 390 -19.97 -9.89 2.48
N HIS A 391 -18.98 -9.01 2.42
CA HIS A 391 -19.19 -7.56 2.43
C HIS A 391 -20.09 -7.12 1.26
N ASN A 392 -19.88 -7.69 0.08
CA ASN A 392 -20.67 -7.36 -1.10
C ASN A 392 -22.13 -7.79 -0.99
N ARG A 393 -22.40 -9.02 -0.53
CA ARG A 393 -23.76 -9.54 -0.36
C ARG A 393 -24.56 -8.72 0.63
N LYS A 394 -23.98 -8.35 1.77
CA LYS A 394 -24.63 -7.52 2.80
C LYS A 394 -25.13 -6.16 2.31
N LEU A 395 -24.60 -5.66 1.19
CA LEU A 395 -24.99 -4.37 0.60
C LEU A 395 -25.98 -4.54 -0.56
N LEU A 396 -26.14 -5.76 -1.08
CA LEU A 396 -27.07 -6.11 -2.16
C LEU A 396 -28.37 -6.72 -1.62
N ASP A 397 -28.28 -7.43 -0.50
CA ASP A 397 -29.41 -7.89 0.33
C ASP A 397 -29.99 -6.71 1.13
#